data_AF-A0A975IA76-F1
#
_entry.id   AF-A0A975IA76-F1
#
_cell.length_a   1.000
_cell.length_b   1.000
_cell.length_c   1.000
_cell.angle_alpha   90.00
_cell.angle_beta   90.00
_cell.angle_gamma   90.00
#
_symmetry.space_group_name_H-M   'P 1'
#
loop_
_entity.id
_entity.type
_entity.pdbx_description
1 polymer ?
#
loop_
_entity_poly.entity_id
_entity_poly.type
_entity_poly.pdbx_seq_one_letter_code
_entity_poly.pdbx_strand_id
1 'polypeptide(L)'
;MKHILIACLAFGMLAACNGSKEVSSPAPEAQVQQPEAPATPRTPQSSEVTPAPGAMRDAALDGAEAPKWGFTYDRQPCFGKCPWDSFTVYADGSVLYVGTRDVERIGSFKGRLPQTKATALQNKLSELGFFKWDDKYDNNITDLPSLQLRYMARDGFTKSVFIRGEAPTGTESLGNYMIGLYESVTNWEEVEDLEVPHNE
;
A
#
# COMPACT_ATOMS: atom_id res chain seq x y z
N MET A 1 34.10 -1.53 -46.47
CA MET A 1 34.05 -0.11 -46.89
C MET A 1 32.74 0.43 -46.32
N LYS A 2 32.67 1.36 -45.37
CA LYS A 2 33.48 2.55 -45.08
C LYS A 2 33.35 2.82 -43.57
N HIS A 3 34.47 2.98 -42.87
CA HIS A 3 34.52 3.57 -41.53
C HIS A 3 34.25 5.07 -41.64
N ILE A 4 33.51 5.66 -40.69
CA ILE A 4 33.74 7.04 -40.28
C ILE A 4 33.74 7.09 -38.75
N LEU A 5 34.83 7.65 -38.25
CA LEU A 5 35.30 7.79 -36.90
C LEU A 5 35.55 9.29 -36.71
N ILE A 6 34.91 9.95 -35.74
CA ILE A 6 35.24 11.31 -35.24
C ILE A 6 34.75 11.30 -33.77
N ALA A 7 35.53 11.16 -32.70
CA ALA A 7 36.75 11.82 -32.21
C ALA A 7 36.54 13.24 -31.64
N CYS A 8 36.58 13.27 -30.29
CA CYS A 8 37.14 14.32 -29.42
C CYS A 8 36.52 15.73 -29.38
N LEU A 9 36.18 16.19 -28.16
CA LEU A 9 36.89 17.30 -27.51
C LEU A 9 36.48 17.46 -26.04
N ALA A 10 37.51 17.56 -25.19
CA ALA A 10 37.46 17.84 -23.77
C ALA A 10 37.30 19.36 -23.48
N PHE A 11 37.15 19.69 -22.18
CA PHE A 11 37.82 20.78 -21.44
C PHE A 11 36.93 21.79 -20.67
N GLY A 12 37.34 22.09 -19.42
CA GLY A 12 36.93 23.24 -18.58
C GLY A 12 36.16 22.84 -17.31
N MET A 13 36.74 22.57 -16.12
CA MET A 13 37.56 23.35 -15.17
C MET A 13 36.82 24.47 -14.38
N LEU A 14 36.62 24.20 -13.08
CA LEU A 14 36.67 25.03 -11.85
C LEU A 14 36.12 26.46 -11.80
N ALA A 15 35.26 26.71 -10.79
CA ALA A 15 35.39 27.86 -9.88
C ALA A 15 34.63 27.62 -8.56
N ALA A 16 35.38 27.60 -7.44
CA ALA A 16 34.87 27.86 -6.11
C ALA A 16 34.99 29.36 -5.80
N CYS A 17 34.08 29.94 -5.03
CA CYS A 17 34.44 30.89 -3.95
C CYS A 17 33.25 31.26 -3.06
N ASN A 18 33.61 31.23 -1.78
CA ASN A 18 32.98 31.56 -0.52
C ASN A 18 32.33 32.97 -0.45
N GLY A 19 31.32 33.12 0.40
CA GLY A 19 30.72 34.40 0.76
C GLY A 19 30.07 34.35 2.14
N SER A 20 30.87 34.43 3.20
CA SER A 20 30.41 34.78 4.54
C SER A 20 30.06 36.26 4.61
N LYS A 21 28.96 36.61 5.30
CA LYS A 21 28.94 37.73 6.26
C LYS A 21 27.76 37.61 7.23
N GLU A 22 28.15 37.63 8.51
CA GLU A 22 27.34 37.65 9.73
C GLU A 22 26.61 39.00 9.96
N VAL A 23 25.87 39.02 11.09
CA VAL A 23 25.42 40.15 11.94
C VAL A 23 23.94 40.49 11.71
N SER A 24 23.00 40.45 12.67
CA SER A 24 23.05 40.69 14.12
C SER A 24 21.78 40.12 14.81
N SER A 25 21.88 39.78 16.09
CA SER A 25 20.79 39.71 17.10
C SER A 25 21.24 40.57 18.31
N PRO A 26 20.43 41.00 19.31
CA PRO A 26 19.17 40.39 19.79
C PRO A 26 18.05 41.33 20.34
N ALA A 27 16.90 40.70 20.69
CA ALA A 27 15.98 40.95 21.85
C ALA A 27 15.10 42.24 21.91
N PRO A 28 13.86 42.22 22.49
CA PRO A 28 13.53 41.53 23.74
C PRO A 28 12.22 40.72 23.82
N GLU A 29 12.20 39.93 24.91
CA GLU A 29 11.13 39.15 25.51
C GLU A 29 9.73 39.78 25.52
N ALA A 30 8.73 38.96 25.20
CA ALA A 30 7.42 39.02 25.83
C ALA A 30 7.01 37.59 26.21
N GLN A 31 6.91 37.33 27.52
CA GLN A 31 6.60 36.05 28.10
C GLN A 31 5.08 35.84 28.24
N VAL A 32 4.63 34.66 27.78
CA VAL A 32 3.80 33.66 28.47
C VAL A 32 2.38 34.06 28.94
N GLN A 33 1.38 33.34 28.43
CA GLN A 33 0.46 32.51 29.22
C GLN A 33 -0.39 31.58 28.33
N GLN A 34 -0.07 30.27 28.35
CA GLN A 34 -0.90 29.18 27.85
C GLN A 34 -1.96 28.83 28.91
N PRO A 35 -3.22 28.55 28.54
CA PRO A 35 -4.14 27.83 29.41
C PRO A 35 -3.80 26.33 29.38
N GLU A 36 -3.42 25.79 30.54
CA GLU A 36 -3.31 24.37 30.80
C GLU A 36 -4.72 23.73 30.76
N ALA A 37 -4.92 22.79 29.84
CA ALA A 37 -6.03 21.83 29.90
C ALA A 37 -5.56 20.55 30.62
N PRO A 38 -6.42 19.88 31.41
CA PRO A 38 -5.98 18.82 32.33
C PRO A 38 -5.56 17.57 31.56
N ALA A 39 -4.29 17.18 31.72
CA ALA A 39 -3.78 15.88 31.30
C ALA A 39 -4.39 14.79 32.19
N THR A 40 -5.28 13.98 31.61
CA THR A 40 -5.57 12.64 32.12
C THR A 40 -4.71 11.64 31.35
N PRO A 41 -3.97 10.73 32.02
CA PRO A 41 -3.17 9.72 31.34
C PRO A 41 -4.11 8.71 30.67
N ARG A 42 -4.22 8.77 29.34
CA ARG A 42 -4.71 7.64 28.55
C ARG A 42 -3.50 7.01 27.87
N THR A 43 -3.01 5.95 28.50
CA THR A 43 -2.19 4.92 27.87
C THR A 43 -2.80 4.56 26.51
N PRO A 44 -2.11 4.74 25.37
CA PRO A 44 -2.59 4.13 24.13
C PRO A 44 -2.40 2.63 24.29
N GLN A 45 -3.52 1.93 24.42
CA GLN A 45 -3.55 0.49 24.37
C GLN A 45 -2.93 0.05 23.04
N SER A 46 -1.93 -0.80 23.18
CA SER A 46 -1.42 -1.69 22.16
C SER A 46 -2.58 -2.47 21.56
N SER A 47 -3.13 -2.00 20.45
CA SER A 47 -3.99 -2.82 19.60
C SER A 47 -3.08 -3.58 18.64
N GLU A 48 -2.75 -4.80 19.03
CA GLU A 48 -2.22 -5.82 18.14
C GLU A 48 -3.19 -5.97 16.96
N VAL A 49 -2.82 -5.44 15.79
CA VAL A 49 -3.53 -5.70 14.54
C VAL A 49 -3.15 -7.09 14.07
N THR A 50 -3.74 -8.11 14.70
CA THR A 50 -3.84 -9.42 14.08
C THR A 50 -5.00 -9.33 13.08
N PRO A 51 -4.76 -9.49 11.76
CA PRO A 51 -5.88 -9.57 10.84
C PRO A 51 -6.70 -10.82 11.20
N ALA A 52 -8.02 -10.65 11.28
CA ALA A 52 -8.95 -11.70 11.65
C ALA A 52 -8.75 -12.97 10.77
N PRO A 53 -8.77 -14.18 11.35
CA PRO A 53 -8.73 -15.48 10.65
C PRO A 53 -9.90 -15.74 9.68
N GLY A 54 -10.78 -14.76 9.43
CA GLY A 54 -12.03 -14.90 8.67
C GLY A 54 -11.86 -14.84 7.15
N ALA A 55 -10.90 -14.08 6.62
CA ALA A 55 -10.80 -13.85 5.17
C ALA A 55 -10.51 -15.12 4.34
N MET A 56 -9.85 -16.14 4.92
CA MET A 56 -9.69 -17.45 4.28
C MET A 56 -10.90 -18.37 4.46
N ARG A 57 -11.79 -18.10 5.42
CA ARG A 57 -12.98 -18.92 5.70
C ARG A 57 -14.11 -18.61 4.71
N ASP A 58 -14.20 -17.38 4.21
CA ASP A 58 -15.27 -17.00 3.27
C ASP A 58 -14.98 -17.44 1.82
N ALA A 59 -13.71 -17.73 1.50
CA ALA A 59 -13.33 -18.43 0.27
C ALA A 59 -13.70 -19.94 0.31
N ALA A 60 -14.04 -20.49 1.48
CA ALA A 60 -14.41 -21.89 1.67
C ALA A 60 -15.94 -22.13 1.63
N LEU A 61 -16.75 -21.11 1.31
CA LEU A 61 -18.23 -21.17 1.37
C LEU A 61 -18.88 -22.12 0.34
N ASP A 62 -18.14 -22.63 -0.64
CA ASP A 62 -18.67 -23.55 -1.66
C ASP A 62 -18.10 -24.98 -1.57
N GLY A 63 -17.50 -25.36 -0.43
CA GLY A 63 -16.88 -26.68 -0.25
C GLY A 63 -15.55 -26.86 -1.01
N ALA A 64 -14.99 -25.77 -1.54
CA ALA A 64 -13.65 -25.72 -2.08
C ALA A 64 -12.60 -25.69 -0.96
N GLU A 65 -11.48 -26.38 -1.17
CA GLU A 65 -10.34 -26.35 -0.25
C GLU A 65 -9.81 -24.91 -0.12
N ALA A 66 -9.57 -24.43 1.10
CA ALA A 66 -9.10 -23.07 1.36
C ALA A 66 -7.88 -22.73 0.48
N PRO A 67 -7.79 -21.56 -0.15
CA PRO A 67 -6.74 -21.26 -1.11
C PRO A 67 -5.35 -21.35 -0.48
N LYS A 68 -4.34 -21.74 -1.28
CA LYS A 68 -2.95 -21.90 -0.79
C LYS A 68 -2.40 -20.59 -0.21
N TRP A 69 -2.78 -19.46 -0.79
CA TRP A 69 -2.47 -18.13 -0.32
C TRP A 69 -3.50 -17.11 -0.85
N GLY A 70 -3.55 -15.95 -0.22
CA GLY A 70 -4.26 -14.76 -0.67
C GLY A 70 -3.39 -13.51 -0.53
N PHE A 71 -3.57 -12.55 -1.44
CA PHE A 71 -2.93 -11.24 -1.37
C PHE A 71 -3.98 -10.14 -1.52
N THR A 72 -4.03 -9.23 -0.56
CA THR A 72 -4.97 -8.10 -0.51
C THR A 72 -4.23 -6.79 -0.75
N TYR A 73 -4.75 -6.01 -1.68
CA TYR A 73 -4.38 -4.62 -1.98
C TYR A 73 -5.53 -3.71 -1.55
N ASP A 74 -5.31 -2.95 -0.47
CA ASP A 74 -6.37 -2.25 0.26
C ASP A 74 -6.10 -0.74 0.30
N ARG A 75 -6.82 0.03 -0.53
CA ARG A 75 -6.70 1.48 -0.59
C ARG A 75 -7.66 2.11 0.42
N GLN A 76 -7.09 2.88 1.33
CA GLN A 76 -7.82 3.50 2.42
C GLN A 76 -8.30 4.91 2.04
N PRO A 77 -9.37 5.42 2.70
CA PRO A 77 -9.90 6.73 2.39
C PRO A 77 -8.91 7.85 2.74
N CYS A 78 -9.00 8.94 1.98
CA CYS A 78 -8.33 10.22 2.25
C CYS A 78 -9.39 11.34 2.30
N PHE A 79 -9.00 12.59 2.62
CA PHE A 79 -9.94 13.71 2.62
C PHE A 79 -10.35 14.18 1.21
N GLY A 80 -9.59 13.81 0.19
CA GLY A 80 -9.90 14.03 -1.22
C GLY A 80 -10.69 12.89 -1.88
N LYS A 81 -10.66 12.88 -3.23
CA LYS A 81 -11.27 11.85 -4.08
C LYS A 81 -10.31 10.68 -4.34
N CYS A 82 -9.75 10.12 -3.27
CA CYS A 82 -8.94 8.91 -3.39
C CYS A 82 -9.87 7.70 -3.52
N PRO A 83 -9.59 6.76 -4.44
CA PRO A 83 -10.28 5.48 -4.48
C PRO A 83 -10.22 4.78 -3.13
N TRP A 84 -11.38 4.35 -2.64
CA TRP A 84 -11.50 3.52 -1.44
C TRP A 84 -12.07 2.17 -1.84
N ASP A 85 -11.19 1.17 -1.89
CA ASP A 85 -11.54 -0.21 -2.20
C ASP A 85 -10.51 -1.23 -1.68
N SER A 86 -10.92 -2.49 -1.68
CA SER A 86 -10.09 -3.63 -1.33
C SER A 86 -10.17 -4.67 -2.44
N PHE A 87 -9.02 -5.10 -2.96
CA PHE A 87 -8.92 -6.11 -4.00
C PHE A 87 -8.05 -7.27 -3.51
N THR A 88 -8.64 -8.46 -3.41
CA THR A 88 -7.98 -9.68 -2.96
C THR A 88 -7.89 -10.69 -4.08
N VAL A 89 -6.69 -11.22 -4.31
CA VAL A 89 -6.41 -12.29 -5.28
C VAL A 89 -5.95 -13.53 -4.54
N TYR A 90 -6.54 -14.67 -4.85
CA TYR A 90 -6.18 -15.96 -4.27
C TYR A 90 -5.39 -16.85 -5.24
N ALA A 91 -4.70 -17.84 -4.68
CA ALA A 91 -3.82 -18.76 -5.40
C ALA A 91 -4.49 -19.55 -6.53
N ASP A 92 -5.80 -19.79 -6.42
CA ASP A 92 -6.60 -20.51 -7.42
C ASP A 92 -7.16 -19.59 -8.53
N GLY A 93 -6.88 -18.29 -8.43
CA GLY A 93 -7.37 -17.26 -9.35
C GLY A 93 -8.75 -16.71 -9.00
N SER A 94 -9.38 -17.15 -7.91
CA SER A 94 -10.56 -16.46 -7.37
C SER A 94 -10.16 -15.06 -6.89
N VAL A 95 -11.08 -14.09 -7.04
CA VAL A 95 -10.88 -12.73 -6.54
C VAL A 95 -12.09 -12.26 -5.74
N LEU A 96 -11.81 -11.42 -4.75
CA LEU A 96 -12.81 -10.63 -4.04
C LEU A 96 -12.49 -9.16 -4.23
N TYR A 97 -13.52 -8.37 -4.46
CA TYR A 97 -13.41 -6.93 -4.60
C TYR A 97 -14.50 -6.26 -3.79
N VAL A 98 -14.13 -5.26 -2.99
CA VAL A 98 -15.07 -4.41 -2.28
C VAL A 98 -14.75 -2.96 -2.58
N GLY A 99 -15.63 -2.31 -3.33
CA GLY A 99 -15.53 -0.90 -3.64
C GLY A 99 -16.45 -0.07 -2.76
N THR A 100 -15.90 0.95 -2.12
CA THR A 100 -16.62 1.75 -1.12
C THR A 100 -16.93 3.16 -1.63
N ARG A 101 -15.95 3.85 -2.20
CA ARG A 101 -16.11 5.24 -2.67
C ARG A 101 -15.07 5.60 -3.72
N ASP A 102 -15.41 6.55 -4.59
CA ASP A 102 -14.52 7.12 -5.60
C ASP A 102 -13.91 6.04 -6.53
N VAL A 103 -14.68 4.97 -6.78
CA VAL A 103 -14.35 3.84 -7.67
C VAL A 103 -15.52 3.55 -8.59
N GLU A 104 -15.24 2.92 -9.73
CA GLU A 104 -16.25 2.59 -10.75
C GLU A 104 -17.29 1.59 -10.26
N ARG A 105 -16.86 0.61 -9.45
CA ARG A 105 -17.67 -0.50 -8.98
C ARG A 105 -17.84 -0.37 -7.47
N ILE A 106 -19.05 -0.08 -7.00
CA ILE A 106 -19.37 0.08 -5.58
C ILE A 106 -20.16 -1.15 -5.13
N GLY A 107 -19.82 -1.69 -3.96
CA GLY A 107 -20.37 -2.93 -3.43
C GLY A 107 -19.33 -4.05 -3.36
N SER A 108 -19.82 -5.27 -3.10
CA SER A 108 -19.02 -6.47 -2.91
C SER A 108 -19.15 -7.41 -4.10
N PHE A 109 -18.03 -7.88 -4.63
CA PHE A 109 -17.98 -8.65 -5.87
C PHE A 109 -17.02 -9.82 -5.78
N LYS A 110 -17.40 -10.92 -6.42
CA LYS A 110 -16.54 -12.05 -6.74
C LYS A 110 -16.19 -12.01 -8.22
N GLY A 111 -15.04 -12.56 -8.57
CA GLY A 111 -14.65 -12.71 -9.97
C GLY A 111 -13.57 -13.76 -10.15
N ARG A 112 -13.05 -13.86 -11.38
CA ARG A 112 -12.00 -14.83 -11.67
C ARG A 112 -10.89 -14.29 -12.58
N LEU A 113 -9.68 -14.70 -12.24
CA LEU A 113 -8.47 -14.57 -13.05
C LEU A 113 -8.01 -15.96 -13.50
N PRO A 114 -7.33 -16.07 -14.65
CA PRO A 114 -6.52 -17.24 -14.96
C PRO A 114 -5.51 -17.50 -13.83
N GLN A 115 -5.37 -18.76 -13.40
CA GLN A 115 -4.44 -19.15 -12.34
C GLN A 115 -2.98 -18.75 -12.65
N THR A 116 -2.62 -18.65 -13.93
CA THR A 116 -1.31 -18.13 -14.37
C THR A 116 -1.06 -16.70 -13.92
N LYS A 117 -2.09 -15.84 -13.85
CA LYS A 117 -1.97 -14.47 -13.34
C LYS A 117 -1.81 -14.43 -11.82
N ALA A 118 -2.52 -15.28 -11.08
CA ALA A 118 -2.31 -15.42 -9.65
C ALA A 118 -0.87 -15.90 -9.34
N THR A 119 -0.38 -16.88 -10.09
CA THR A 119 1.00 -17.36 -9.98
C THR A 119 2.01 -16.24 -10.29
N ALA A 120 1.75 -15.45 -11.34
CA ALA A 120 2.58 -14.31 -11.70
C ALA A 120 2.59 -13.22 -10.60
N LEU A 121 1.47 -12.98 -9.90
CA LEU A 121 1.42 -12.11 -8.74
C LEU A 121 2.33 -12.60 -7.61
N GLN A 122 2.28 -13.88 -7.27
CA GLN A 122 3.16 -14.43 -6.22
C GLN A 122 4.65 -14.29 -6.59
N ASN A 123 4.99 -14.51 -7.86
CA ASN A 123 6.34 -14.29 -8.35
C ASN A 123 6.76 -12.82 -8.27
N LYS A 124 5.87 -11.89 -8.66
CA LYS A 124 6.06 -10.44 -8.56
C LYS A 124 6.35 -10.02 -7.11
N LEU A 125 5.58 -10.51 -6.14
CA LEU A 125 5.81 -10.22 -4.72
C LEU A 125 7.21 -10.70 -4.26
N SER A 126 7.62 -11.89 -4.71
CA SER A 126 8.94 -12.45 -4.40
C SER A 126 10.08 -11.65 -5.04
N GLU A 127 9.92 -11.25 -6.30
CA GLU A 127 10.88 -10.43 -7.06
C GLU A 127 11.10 -9.06 -6.41
N LEU A 128 10.02 -8.42 -5.94
CA LEU A 128 10.07 -7.14 -5.23
C LEU A 128 10.65 -7.25 -3.81
N GLY A 129 10.89 -8.47 -3.32
CA GLY A 129 11.32 -8.70 -1.95
C GLY A 129 10.26 -8.28 -0.92
N PHE A 130 8.97 -8.32 -1.28
CA PHE A 130 7.84 -7.89 -0.43
C PHE A 130 7.89 -8.48 0.99
N PHE A 131 8.26 -9.76 1.09
CA PHE A 131 8.34 -10.48 2.37
C PHE A 131 9.45 -9.96 3.30
N LYS A 132 10.34 -9.10 2.80
CA LYS A 132 11.43 -8.45 3.56
C LYS A 132 11.20 -6.95 3.79
N TRP A 133 10.14 -6.37 3.24
CA TRP A 133 9.78 -4.99 3.56
C TRP A 133 9.48 -4.86 5.05
N ASP A 134 9.63 -3.68 5.62
CA ASP A 134 9.17 -3.38 6.97
C ASP A 134 7.64 -3.43 7.04
N ASP A 135 7.09 -3.64 8.23
CA ASP A 135 5.64 -3.75 8.39
C ASP A 135 4.92 -2.39 8.26
N LYS A 136 5.67 -1.29 8.39
CA LYS A 136 5.10 0.07 8.42
C LYS A 136 6.04 1.11 7.82
N TYR A 137 5.50 1.89 6.88
CA TYR A 137 6.09 3.06 6.27
C TYR A 137 5.11 4.23 6.44
N ASP A 138 5.33 5.08 7.43
CA ASP A 138 4.33 6.06 7.84
C ASP A 138 5.00 7.37 8.29
N ASN A 139 4.62 8.47 7.65
CA ASN A 139 5.05 9.83 7.99
C ASN A 139 4.04 10.60 8.88
N ASN A 140 2.96 9.95 9.33
CA ASN A 140 1.91 10.53 10.18
C ASN A 140 1.14 11.71 9.56
N ILE A 141 1.11 11.82 8.23
CA ILE A 141 0.35 12.87 7.53
C ILE A 141 -1.05 12.33 7.20
N THR A 142 -2.08 12.84 7.87
CA THR A 142 -3.47 12.35 7.77
C THR A 142 -4.14 12.57 6.41
N ASP A 143 -3.71 13.58 5.65
CA ASP A 143 -4.28 13.90 4.34
C ASP A 143 -3.70 13.05 3.19
N LEU A 144 -2.66 12.25 3.47
CA LEU A 144 -2.11 11.34 2.47
C LEU A 144 -2.93 10.06 2.35
N PRO A 145 -3.12 9.54 1.13
CA PRO A 145 -3.71 8.22 0.96
C PRO A 145 -2.83 7.19 1.67
N SER A 146 -3.48 6.18 2.24
CA SER A 146 -2.78 5.02 2.78
C SER A 146 -3.14 3.75 2.03
N LEU A 147 -2.20 2.82 2.04
CA LEU A 147 -2.28 1.54 1.37
C LEU A 147 -1.92 0.46 2.37
N GLN A 148 -2.77 -0.54 2.51
CA GLN A 148 -2.51 -1.72 3.31
C GLN A 148 -2.37 -2.93 2.40
N LEU A 149 -1.21 -3.58 2.47
CA LEU A 149 -0.89 -4.78 1.73
C LEU A 149 -0.88 -5.96 2.70
N ARG A 150 -1.58 -7.05 2.37
CA ARG A 150 -1.63 -8.24 3.22
C ARG A 150 -1.41 -9.50 2.40
N TYR A 151 -0.51 -10.36 2.85
CA TYR A 151 -0.32 -11.70 2.34
C TYR A 151 -0.66 -12.71 3.43
N MET A 152 -1.42 -13.73 3.07
CA MET A 152 -1.78 -14.84 3.96
C MET A 152 -1.52 -16.16 3.22
N ALA A 153 -0.86 -17.10 3.86
CA ALA A 153 -0.66 -18.45 3.35
C ALA A 153 -1.38 -19.49 4.23
N ARG A 154 -1.75 -20.61 3.62
CA ARG A 154 -2.47 -21.71 4.27
C ARG A 154 -1.69 -22.33 5.44
N ASP A 155 -0.36 -22.24 5.41
CA ASP A 155 0.52 -22.71 6.50
C ASP A 155 0.56 -21.77 7.71
N GLY A 156 -0.23 -20.69 7.68
CA GLY A 156 -0.32 -19.69 8.75
C GLY A 156 0.69 -18.55 8.61
N PHE A 157 1.57 -18.57 7.62
CA PHE A 157 2.45 -17.44 7.36
C PHE A 157 1.64 -16.21 6.91
N THR A 158 1.90 -15.07 7.55
CA THR A 158 1.28 -13.79 7.19
C THR A 158 2.34 -12.69 7.07
N LYS A 159 2.07 -11.73 6.18
CA LYS A 159 2.86 -10.51 6.04
C LYS A 159 1.92 -9.34 5.81
N SER A 160 2.06 -8.27 6.59
CA SER A 160 1.31 -7.04 6.41
C SER A 160 2.27 -5.86 6.25
N VAL A 161 1.94 -4.94 5.34
CA VAL A 161 2.70 -3.69 5.14
C VAL A 161 1.72 -2.54 5.06
N PHE A 162 1.83 -1.58 5.97
CA PHE A 162 1.11 -0.32 5.94
C PHE A 162 1.97 0.77 5.32
N ILE A 163 1.42 1.54 4.38
CA ILE A 163 2.13 2.59 3.66
C ILE A 163 1.31 3.88 3.71
N ARG A 164 1.92 4.96 4.17
CA ARG A 164 1.41 6.33 4.11
C ARG A 164 2.58 7.30 3.91
N GLY A 165 2.72 7.83 2.70
CA GLY A 165 3.84 8.68 2.31
C GLY A 165 4.97 7.90 1.61
N GLU A 166 6.20 8.02 2.11
CA GLU A 166 7.36 7.32 1.55
C GLU A 166 7.15 5.80 1.59
N ALA A 167 7.55 5.12 0.53
CA ALA A 167 7.23 3.70 0.31
C ALA A 167 8.45 2.91 -0.18
N PRO A 168 8.47 1.57 0.03
CA PRO A 168 9.49 0.70 -0.52
C PRO A 168 9.63 0.85 -2.03
N THR A 169 10.86 0.69 -2.52
CA THR A 169 11.11 0.56 -3.95
C THR A 169 10.26 -0.59 -4.52
N GLY A 170 9.53 -0.31 -5.60
CA GLY A 170 8.64 -1.29 -6.24
C GLY A 170 7.16 -1.19 -5.84
N THR A 171 6.81 -0.36 -4.84
CA THR A 171 5.40 -0.15 -4.43
C THR A 171 4.52 0.31 -5.60
N GLU A 172 4.99 1.29 -6.38
CA GLU A 172 4.28 1.77 -7.57
C GLU A 172 4.13 0.66 -8.64
N SER A 173 5.19 -0.13 -8.86
CA SER A 173 5.14 -1.26 -9.80
C SER A 173 4.13 -2.32 -9.36
N LEU A 174 4.00 -2.58 -8.06
CA LEU A 174 2.99 -3.47 -7.51
C LEU A 174 1.59 -2.89 -7.66
N GLY A 175 1.39 -1.61 -7.35
CA GLY A 175 0.10 -0.91 -7.51
C GLY A 175 -0.41 -0.97 -8.95
N ASN A 176 0.45 -0.62 -9.92
CA ASN A 176 0.11 -0.70 -11.35
C ASN A 176 -0.19 -2.15 -11.79
N TYR A 177 0.53 -3.13 -11.25
CA TYR A 177 0.27 -4.53 -11.51
C TYR A 177 -1.10 -4.98 -10.96
N MET A 178 -1.46 -4.55 -9.75
CA MET A 178 -2.76 -4.84 -9.15
C MET A 178 -3.91 -4.21 -9.93
N ILE A 179 -3.75 -2.98 -10.44
CA ILE A 179 -4.71 -2.33 -11.34
C ILE A 179 -4.89 -3.16 -12.61
N GLY A 180 -3.79 -3.57 -13.27
CA GLY A 180 -3.86 -4.41 -14.46
C GLY A 180 -4.48 -5.79 -14.21
N LEU A 181 -4.30 -6.36 -13.01
CA LEU A 181 -5.04 -7.57 -12.62
C LEU A 181 -6.54 -7.29 -12.53
N TYR A 182 -6.95 -6.25 -11.81
CA TYR A 182 -8.35 -5.84 -11.64
C TYR A 182 -9.05 -5.64 -12.99
N GLU A 183 -8.44 -4.89 -13.91
CA GLU A 183 -8.98 -4.62 -15.26
C GLU A 183 -9.17 -5.90 -16.09
N SER A 184 -8.43 -6.94 -15.75
CA SER A 184 -8.41 -8.21 -16.47
C SER A 184 -9.22 -9.32 -15.82
N VAL A 185 -9.89 -9.02 -14.71
CA VAL A 185 -10.85 -9.93 -14.07
C VAL A 185 -12.03 -10.13 -15.02
N THR A 186 -12.49 -11.36 -15.09
CA THR A 186 -13.68 -11.76 -15.85
C THR A 186 -14.77 -12.26 -14.91
N ASN A 187 -16.02 -12.23 -15.37
CA ASN A 187 -17.19 -12.76 -14.66
C ASN A 187 -17.37 -12.13 -13.28
N TRP A 188 -17.45 -10.81 -13.23
CA TRP A 188 -17.82 -10.11 -12.00
C TRP A 188 -19.25 -10.47 -11.60
N GLU A 189 -19.40 -10.98 -10.39
CA GLU A 189 -20.67 -11.33 -9.77
C GLU A 189 -20.79 -10.50 -8.49
N GLU A 190 -21.85 -9.70 -8.38
CA GLU A 190 -22.16 -8.99 -7.15
C GLU A 190 -22.62 -10.01 -6.08
N VAL A 191 -22.18 -9.79 -4.86
CA VAL A 191 -22.54 -10.61 -3.70
C VAL A 191 -23.04 -9.70 -2.59
N GLU A 192 -24.27 -9.94 -2.13
CA GLU A 192 -24.79 -9.30 -0.93
C GLU A 192 -24.00 -9.81 0.29
N ASP A 193 -23.56 -8.89 1.13
CA ASP A 193 -22.95 -9.16 2.44
C ASP A 193 -21.69 -10.05 2.43
N LEU A 194 -20.64 -9.66 1.68
CA LEU A 194 -19.29 -10.00 2.16
C LEU A 194 -19.07 -9.21 3.45
N GLU A 195 -19.12 -9.89 4.59
CA GLU A 195 -18.64 -9.34 5.88
C GLU A 195 -17.15 -9.02 5.75
N VAL A 196 -16.82 -7.85 5.18
CA VAL A 196 -15.50 -7.28 5.35
C VAL A 196 -15.48 -6.77 6.79
N PRO A 197 -14.64 -7.32 7.69
CA PRO A 197 -14.51 -6.76 9.02
C PRO A 197 -13.96 -5.33 8.88
N HIS A 198 -14.86 -4.36 8.89
CA HIS A 198 -14.53 -2.96 9.09
C HIS A 198 -14.18 -2.81 10.57
N ASN A 199 -12.92 -2.50 10.82
CA ASN A 199 -12.46 -2.05 12.11
C ASN A 199 -13.06 -0.66 12.41
N GLU A 200 -13.93 -0.58 13.42
CA GLU A 200 -14.24 0.68 14.12
C GLU A 200 -13.05 1.15 14.96
#